data_AF-A0A2D7K6K5-F1
#
_entry.id   AF-A0A2D7K6K5-F1
#
_cell.length_a   1.000
_cell.length_b   1.000
_cell.length_c   1.000
_cell.angle_alpha   90.00
_cell.angle_beta   90.00
_cell.angle_gamma   90.00
#
_symmetry.space_group_name_H-M   'P 1'
#
loop_
_entity.id
_entity.type
_entity.pdbx_description
1 polymer ?
#
loop_
_entity_poly.entity_id
_entity_poly.type
_entity_poly.pdbx_seq_one_letter_code
_entity_poly.pdbx_strand_id
1 'polypeptide(L)'
;MKKTKISLQICGWSSLLMGLVFFLYPHFYAQLEGANYENIAWLRNLGAALISVNGIGALLASSNPNKEKKLYDVVLLSSCLETIALAWSTYHWEFSATVKEYIIIPLLAAGLVSVILLIFRPK
;
A
#
# COMPACT_ATOMS: atom_id res chain seq x y z
N MET A 1 12.37 -18.50 -3.91
CA MET A 1 11.96 -17.76 -5.14
C MET A 1 10.47 -17.70 -5.38
N LYS A 2 9.73 -18.81 -5.59
CA LYS A 2 8.30 -18.76 -5.98
C LYS A 2 7.43 -17.94 -5.00
N LYS A 3 7.61 -18.15 -3.68
CA LYS A 3 6.88 -17.42 -2.63
C LYS A 3 7.16 -15.91 -2.65
N THR A 4 8.42 -15.50 -2.80
CA THR A 4 8.83 -14.09 -2.96
C THR A 4 8.17 -13.44 -4.17
N LYS A 5 8.18 -14.11 -5.33
CA LYS A 5 7.52 -13.60 -6.55
C LYS A 5 6.02 -13.39 -6.34
N ILE A 6 5.33 -14.39 -5.79
CA ILE A 6 3.89 -14.30 -5.51
C ILE A 6 3.60 -13.15 -4.52
N SER A 7 4.41 -13.01 -3.47
CA SER A 7 4.24 -11.94 -2.48
C SER A 7 4.35 -10.55 -3.11
N LEU A 8 5.33 -10.35 -3.99
CA LEU A 8 5.50 -9.10 -4.75
C LEU A 8 4.38 -8.87 -5.75
N GLN A 9 3.87 -9.92 -6.39
CA GLN A 9 2.75 -9.80 -7.32
C GLN A 9 1.47 -9.40 -6.58
N ILE A 10 1.20 -10.00 -5.42
CA ILE A 10 0.06 -9.63 -4.57
C ILE A 10 0.19 -8.16 -4.15
N CYS A 11 1.34 -7.76 -3.59
CA CYS A 11 1.63 -6.38 -3.21
C CYS A 11 1.47 -5.42 -4.39
N GLY A 12 2.03 -5.77 -5.56
CA GLY A 12 2.00 -4.93 -6.75
C GLY A 12 0.58 -4.73 -7.28
N TRP A 13 -0.17 -5.80 -7.49
CA TRP A 13 -1.53 -5.70 -8.02
C TRP A 13 -2.52 -5.05 -7.04
N SER A 14 -2.41 -5.33 -5.73
CA SER A 14 -3.26 -4.68 -4.73
C SER A 14 -2.97 -3.18 -4.65
N SER A 15 -1.69 -2.79 -4.66
CA SER A 15 -1.27 -1.39 -4.60
C SER A 15 -1.63 -0.63 -5.87
N LEU A 16 -1.56 -1.27 -7.05
CA LEU A 16 -2.04 -0.67 -8.29
C LEU A 16 -3.54 -0.41 -8.24
N LEU A 17 -4.34 -1.40 -7.82
CA LEU A 17 -5.79 -1.24 -7.77
C LEU A 17 -6.20 -0.13 -6.81
N MET A 18 -5.68 -0.16 -5.58
CA MET A 18 -5.96 0.86 -4.57
C MET A 18 -5.42 2.23 -4.99
N GLY A 19 -4.17 2.27 -5.46
CA GLY A 19 -3.53 3.49 -5.90
C GLY A 19 -4.24 4.15 -7.07
N LEU A 20 -4.76 3.37 -8.03
CA LEU A 20 -5.58 3.90 -9.13
C LEU A 20 -6.89 4.50 -8.64
N VAL A 21 -7.57 3.86 -7.68
CA VAL A 21 -8.78 4.43 -7.07
C VAL A 21 -8.45 5.75 -6.38
N PHE A 22 -7.39 5.79 -5.57
CA PHE A 22 -6.96 7.00 -4.86
C PHE A 22 -6.54 8.12 -5.81
N PHE A 23 -5.86 7.77 -6.91
CA PHE A 23 -5.34 8.74 -7.86
C PHE A 23 -6.42 9.31 -8.78
N LEU A 24 -7.28 8.46 -9.33
CA LEU A 24 -8.28 8.85 -10.35
C LEU A 24 -9.63 9.21 -9.75
N TYR A 25 -10.08 8.47 -8.71
CA TYR A 25 -11.40 8.59 -8.11
C TYR A 25 -11.37 8.85 -6.59
N PRO A 26 -10.58 9.84 -6.10
CA PRO A 26 -10.42 10.07 -4.66
C PRO A 26 -11.74 10.48 -3.97
N HIS A 27 -12.61 11.23 -4.64
CA HIS A 27 -13.90 11.65 -4.06
C HIS A 27 -14.85 10.48 -3.84
N PHE A 28 -14.86 9.52 -4.76
CA PHE A 28 -15.64 8.30 -4.60
C PHE A 28 -15.16 7.52 -3.37
N TYR A 29 -13.85 7.35 -3.22
CA TYR A 29 -13.28 6.67 -2.06
C TYR A 29 -13.61 7.41 -0.74
N ALA A 30 -13.39 8.72 -0.67
CA ALA A 30 -13.73 9.51 0.51
C ALA A 30 -15.23 9.43 0.86
N GLN A 31 -16.11 9.38 -0.14
CA GLN A 31 -17.54 9.18 0.07
C GLN A 31 -17.86 7.80 0.67
N LEU A 32 -17.19 6.72 0.21
CA LEU A 32 -17.37 5.37 0.77
C LEU A 32 -16.98 5.31 2.25
N GLU A 33 -15.90 5.99 2.63
CA GLU A 33 -15.44 6.08 4.03
C GLU A 33 -16.34 6.99 4.89
N GLY A 34 -17.24 7.74 4.25
CA GLY A 34 -17.98 8.84 4.87
C GLY A 34 -17.06 9.91 5.44
N ALA A 35 -15.92 10.16 4.77
CA ALA A 35 -14.91 11.14 5.13
C ALA A 35 -15.22 12.51 4.50
N ASN A 36 -14.63 13.56 5.06
CA ASN A 36 -14.66 14.89 4.45
C ASN A 36 -13.73 14.97 3.21
N TYR A 37 -13.89 16.01 2.39
CA TYR A 37 -13.09 16.18 1.15
C TYR A 37 -11.84 17.06 1.31
N GLU A 38 -11.45 17.39 2.54
CA GLU A 38 -10.28 18.25 2.81
C GLU A 38 -8.96 17.58 2.37
N ASN A 39 -8.89 16.26 2.43
CA ASN A 39 -7.66 15.49 2.19
C ASN A 39 -7.56 14.89 0.78
N ILE A 40 -8.37 15.34 -0.18
CA ILE A 40 -8.39 14.78 -1.54
C ILE A 40 -7.03 14.90 -2.25
N ALA A 41 -6.33 16.02 -2.07
CA ALA A 41 -5.00 16.22 -2.64
C ALA A 41 -3.97 15.23 -2.05
N TRP A 42 -4.04 14.99 -0.74
CA TRP A 42 -3.21 13.99 -0.06
C TRP A 42 -3.52 12.58 -0.55
N LEU A 43 -4.82 12.24 -0.70
CA LEU A 43 -5.24 10.94 -1.21
C LEU A 43 -4.70 10.66 -2.62
N ARG A 44 -4.72 11.66 -3.52
CA ARG A 44 -4.12 11.51 -4.86
C ARG A 44 -2.62 11.26 -4.79
N ASN A 45 -1.89 11.98 -3.94
CA ASN A 45 -0.44 11.78 -3.79
C ASN A 45 -0.13 10.40 -3.21
N LEU A 46 -0.91 9.94 -2.23
CA LEU A 46 -0.82 8.57 -1.72
C LEU A 46 -1.09 7.55 -2.83
N GLY A 47 -2.11 7.79 -3.67
CA GLY A 47 -2.39 6.96 -4.83
C GLY A 47 -1.24 6.89 -5.82
N ALA A 48 -0.59 8.02 -6.12
CA ALA A 48 0.58 8.06 -7.00
C ALA A 48 1.77 7.28 -6.41
N ALA A 49 2.01 7.39 -5.10
CA ALA A 49 3.05 6.62 -4.41
C ALA A 49 2.76 5.12 -4.44
N LEU A 50 1.52 4.71 -4.15
CA LEU A 50 1.08 3.32 -4.22
C LEU A 50 1.21 2.73 -5.63
N ILE A 51 0.85 3.50 -6.66
CA ILE A 51 1.02 3.07 -8.06
C ILE A 51 2.50 2.88 -8.39
N SER A 52 3.33 3.88 -8.10
CA SER A 52 4.72 3.91 -8.57
C SER A 52 5.63 2.96 -7.78
N VAL A 53 5.70 3.13 -6.45
CA VAL A 53 6.66 2.41 -5.61
C VAL A 53 6.14 1.00 -5.33
N ASN A 54 4.99 0.87 -4.68
CA ASN A 54 4.50 -0.45 -4.27
C ASN A 54 3.94 -1.24 -5.46
N GLY A 55 3.21 -0.58 -6.36
CA GLY A 55 2.58 -1.19 -7.52
C GLY A 55 3.60 -1.65 -8.57
N ILE A 56 4.09 -0.70 -9.35
CA ILE A 56 5.05 -0.95 -10.44
C ILE A 56 6.37 -1.49 -9.88
N GLY A 57 6.90 -0.92 -8.79
CA GLY A 57 8.15 -1.39 -8.19
C GLY A 57 8.09 -2.86 -7.75
N ALA A 58 7.01 -3.30 -7.10
CA ALA A 58 6.89 -4.71 -6.70
C ALA A 58 6.75 -5.64 -7.92
N LEU A 59 5.97 -5.25 -8.94
CA LEU A 59 5.83 -6.06 -10.16
C LEU A 59 7.16 -6.19 -10.91
N LEU A 60 7.93 -5.12 -11.05
CA LEU A 60 9.27 -5.16 -11.64
C LEU A 60 10.20 -6.05 -10.82
N ALA A 61 10.23 -5.89 -9.48
CA ALA A 61 11.03 -6.73 -8.60
C ALA A 61 10.60 -8.22 -8.67
N SER A 62 9.31 -8.50 -8.94
CA SER A 62 8.79 -9.87 -9.06
C SER A 62 9.36 -10.63 -10.26
N SER A 63 9.81 -9.93 -11.31
CA SER A 63 10.39 -10.54 -12.51
C SER A 63 11.62 -11.39 -12.16
N ASN A 64 12.55 -10.82 -11.39
CA ASN A 64 13.72 -11.48 -10.85
C ASN A 64 14.13 -10.88 -9.48
N PRO A 65 13.56 -11.36 -8.36
CA PRO A 65 13.77 -10.76 -7.04
C PRO A 65 15.22 -10.73 -6.56
N ASN A 66 16.06 -11.67 -7.01
CA ASN A 66 17.47 -11.73 -6.62
C ASN A 66 18.28 -10.66 -7.36
N LYS A 67 18.01 -10.47 -8.65
CA LYS A 67 18.66 -9.41 -9.44
C LYS A 67 18.18 -8.02 -9.01
N GLU A 68 16.90 -7.90 -8.73
CA GLU A 68 16.23 -6.64 -8.36
C GLU A 68 16.17 -6.41 -6.84
N LYS A 69 17.11 -6.97 -6.06
CA LYS A 69 17.09 -6.91 -4.59
C LYS A 69 17.02 -5.49 -4.02
N LYS A 70 17.68 -4.52 -4.67
CA LYS A 70 17.60 -3.11 -4.24
C LYS A 70 16.19 -2.54 -4.41
N LEU A 71 15.53 -2.84 -5.52
CA LEU A 71 14.15 -2.43 -5.76
C LEU A 71 13.19 -3.13 -4.80
N TYR A 72 13.43 -4.41 -4.52
CA TYR A 72 12.72 -5.15 -3.49
C TYR A 72 12.82 -4.45 -2.13
N ASP A 73 14.02 -4.05 -1.72
CA ASP A 73 14.25 -3.39 -0.43
C ASP A 73 13.54 -2.03 -0.35
N VAL A 74 13.45 -1.28 -1.46
CA VAL A 74 12.67 -0.04 -1.54
C VAL A 74 11.18 -0.32 -1.38
N VAL A 75 10.64 -1.32 -2.07
CA VAL A 75 9.23 -1.74 -1.94
C VAL A 75 8.92 -2.16 -0.50
N LEU A 76 9.77 -3.01 0.09
CA LEU A 76 9.64 -3.45 1.47
C LEU A 76 9.64 -2.26 2.44
N LEU A 77 10.59 -1.33 2.27
CA LEU A 77 10.67 -0.14 3.11
C LEU A 77 9.41 0.72 2.99
N SER A 78 8.94 0.98 1.77
CA SER A 78 7.72 1.74 1.51
C SER A 78 6.51 1.08 2.18
N SER A 79 6.29 -0.22 1.94
CA SER A 79 5.19 -0.96 2.56
C SER A 79 5.27 -0.99 4.09
N CYS A 80 6.47 -1.03 4.69
CA CYS A 80 6.60 -0.94 6.14
C CYS A 80 6.26 0.46 6.67
N LEU A 81 6.79 1.52 6.04
CA LEU A 81 6.55 2.90 6.48
C LEU A 81 5.09 3.32 6.31
N GLU A 82 4.47 2.98 5.17
CA GLU A 82 3.04 3.22 4.93
C GLU A 82 2.16 2.51 5.96
N THR A 83 2.44 1.23 6.26
CA THR A 83 1.72 0.48 7.29
C THR A 83 1.90 1.10 8.67
N ILE A 84 3.11 1.53 9.04
CA ILE A 84 3.38 2.18 10.34
C ILE A 84 2.64 3.52 10.42
N ALA A 85 2.69 4.33 9.37
CA ALA A 85 1.98 5.60 9.32
C ALA A 85 0.47 5.39 9.46
N LEU A 86 -0.11 4.46 8.68
CA LEU A 86 -1.52 4.11 8.77
C LEU A 86 -1.90 3.59 10.16
N ALA A 87 -1.07 2.74 10.77
CA ALA A 87 -1.30 2.24 12.13
C ALA A 87 -1.29 3.37 13.16
N TRP A 88 -0.32 4.28 13.08
CA TRP A 88 -0.19 5.43 13.96
C TRP A 88 -1.41 6.36 13.85
N SER A 89 -1.77 6.75 12.63
CA SER A 89 -2.94 7.59 12.38
C SER A 89 -4.25 6.91 12.75
N THR A 90 -4.34 5.58 12.67
CA THR A 90 -5.51 4.81 13.14
C THR A 90 -5.59 4.80 14.66
N TYR A 91 -4.46 4.64 15.35
CA TYR A 91 -4.39 4.65 16.81
C TYR A 91 -4.85 6.00 17.40
N HIS A 92 -4.44 7.11 16.78
CA HIS A 92 -4.86 8.46 17.16
C HIS A 92 -6.18 8.92 16.54
N TRP A 93 -6.77 8.12 15.65
CA TRP A 93 -7.95 8.44 14.85
C TRP A 93 -7.87 9.81 14.14
N GLU A 94 -6.81 10.01 13.35
CA GLU A 94 -6.55 11.25 12.60
C GLU A 94 -7.39 11.36 11.31
N PHE A 95 -8.30 10.40 11.07
CA PHE A 95 -9.15 10.35 9.90
C PHE A 95 -10.50 11.03 10.15
N SER A 96 -11.01 11.70 9.12
CA SER A 96 -12.41 12.18 9.09
C SER A 96 -13.41 11.07 8.72
N ALA A 97 -12.92 9.86 8.39
CA ALA A 97 -13.74 8.71 8.05
C ALA A 97 -14.70 8.33 9.20
N THR A 98 -15.95 8.10 8.84
CA THR A 98 -17.00 7.69 9.79
C THR A 98 -17.20 6.17 9.80
N VAL A 99 -16.85 5.50 8.70
CA VAL A 99 -16.92 4.04 8.58
C VAL A 99 -15.55 3.44 8.88
N LYS A 100 -15.37 2.89 10.09
CA LYS A 100 -14.06 2.49 10.61
C LYS A 100 -13.42 1.33 9.84
N GLU A 101 -14.25 0.48 9.27
CA GLU A 101 -13.85 -0.72 8.54
C GLU A 101 -13.00 -0.37 7.33
N TYR A 102 -13.27 0.76 6.67
CA TYR A 102 -12.47 1.24 5.54
C TYR A 102 -11.06 1.69 5.92
N ILE A 103 -10.79 1.87 7.21
CA ILE A 103 -9.43 2.15 7.71
C ILE A 103 -8.78 0.88 8.27
N ILE A 104 -9.52 0.15 9.11
CA ILE A 104 -9.00 -1.02 9.82
C ILE A 104 -8.69 -2.19 8.86
N ILE A 105 -9.56 -2.46 7.88
CA ILE A 105 -9.35 -3.58 6.95
C ILE A 105 -8.10 -3.34 6.08
N PRO A 106 -7.92 -2.17 5.43
CA PRO A 106 -6.66 -1.88 4.72
C PRO A 106 -5.44 -1.91 5.62
N LEU A 107 -5.51 -1.46 6.88
CA LEU A 107 -4.41 -1.55 7.83
C LEU A 107 -3.98 -3.01 8.07
N LEU A 108 -4.95 -3.90 8.34
CA LEU A 108 -4.66 -5.32 8.54
C LEU A 108 -4.07 -5.96 7.28
N ALA A 109 -4.60 -5.63 6.11
CA ALA A 109 -4.09 -6.12 4.83
C ALA A 109 -2.66 -5.63 4.55
N ALA A 110 -2.40 -4.34 4.77
CA ALA A 110 -1.08 -3.74 4.62
C ALA A 110 -0.07 -4.36 5.60
N GLY A 111 -0.46 -4.53 6.87
CA GLY A 111 0.34 -5.23 7.87
C GLY A 111 0.71 -6.65 7.46
N LEU A 112 -0.27 -7.42 6.98
CA LEU A 112 -0.03 -8.78 6.48
C LEU A 112 0.98 -8.78 5.31
N VAL A 113 0.80 -7.89 4.33
CA VAL A 113 1.70 -7.78 3.17
C VAL A 113 3.12 -7.40 3.61
N SER A 114 3.27 -6.42 4.49
CA SER A 114 4.59 -5.99 4.99
C SER A 114 5.31 -7.14 5.71
N VAL A 115 4.61 -7.91 6.55
CA VAL A 115 5.18 -9.09 7.23
C VAL A 115 5.59 -10.17 6.23
N ILE A 116 4.73 -10.45 5.24
CA ILE A 116 5.01 -11.45 4.20
C ILE A 116 6.26 -11.07 3.38
N LEU A 117 6.38 -9.80 2.98
CA LEU A 117 7.58 -9.33 2.28
C LEU A 117 8.81 -9.47 3.18
N LEU A 118 8.73 -9.10 4.45
CA LEU A 118 9.86 -9.21 5.37
C LEU A 118 10.33 -10.67 5.54
N ILE A 119 9.41 -11.63 5.67
CA ILE A 119 9.70 -13.06 5.78
C ILE A 119 10.29 -13.64 4.48
N PHE A 120 9.78 -13.23 3.32
CA PHE A 120 10.18 -13.78 2.02
C PHE A 120 11.23 -12.94 1.29
N ARG A 121 11.91 -12.03 1.99
CA ARG A 121 12.99 -11.22 1.45
C ARG A 121 14.06 -12.11 0.79
N PRO A 122 14.47 -11.82 -0.46
CA PRO A 122 15.55 -12.55 -1.12
C PRO A 122 16.88 -12.32 -0.38
N LYS A 123 17.62 -13.41 -0.13
CA LYS A 123 18.90 -13.38 0.58
C LYS A 123 20.02 -12.92 -0.33
#